data_AF-A2E1E5-F1
#
_entry.id   AF-A2E1E5-F1
#
_cell.length_a   1.000
_cell.length_b   1.000
_cell.length_c   1.000
_cell.angle_alpha   90.00
_cell.angle_beta   90.00
_cell.angle_gamma   90.00
#
_symmetry.space_group_name_H-M   'P 1'
#
loop_
_entity.id
_entity.type
_entity.pdbx_description
1 polymer ?
#
loop_
_entity_poly.entity_id
_entity_poly.type
_entity_poly.pdbx_seq_one_letter_code
_entity_poly.pdbx_strand_id
1 'polypeptide(L)'
;MFYFFLNKVYSDEISPSGIPSSEFPSIINKLFNENVGKNLIGGSVIISKNGNKIFETSQGYADYYSKSPVTNESLFEWGSITKILTHISIMQLQEQGKVDLDVDIENYLGKNFFRRRNYDDKITLFHLMNHISG
;
A
#
# COMPACT_ATOMS: atom_id res chain seq x y z
N MET A 1 19.67 -4.27 16.10
CA MET A 1 19.97 -5.59 15.50
C MET A 1 18.66 -6.35 15.41
N PHE A 2 17.95 -6.22 14.29
CA PHE A 2 16.67 -6.89 14.05
C PHE A 2 16.94 -8.29 13.50
N TYR A 3 16.58 -9.33 14.25
CA TYR A 3 16.61 -10.71 13.78
C TYR A 3 15.32 -11.01 13.00
N PHE A 4 15.43 -11.24 11.70
CA PHE A 4 14.41 -11.94 10.92
C PHE A 4 14.76 -13.43 10.93
N PHE A 5 14.00 -14.24 11.67
CA PHE A 5 14.03 -15.70 11.47
C PHE A 5 12.99 -16.08 10.41
N LEU A 6 13.48 -16.62 9.29
CA LEU A 6 12.70 -17.41 8.34
C LEU A 6 12.40 -18.77 8.98
N ASN A 7 11.22 -18.92 9.57
CA ASN A 7 10.60 -20.22 9.75
C ASN A 7 9.24 -20.17 9.08
N LYS A 8 8.93 -21.20 8.26
CA LYS A 8 7.60 -21.44 7.70
C LYS A 8 6.66 -21.74 8.87
N VAL A 9 6.06 -20.71 9.44
CA VAL A 9 5.03 -20.85 10.47
C VAL A 9 3.68 -20.92 9.75
N TYR A 10 3.27 -22.12 9.37
CA TYR A 10 1.85 -22.40 9.23
C TYR A 10 1.34 -22.67 10.64
N SER A 11 0.82 -21.63 11.29
CA SER A 11 0.17 -21.74 12.57
C SER A 11 -1.24 -22.34 12.39
N ASP A 12 -1.80 -23.02 13.39
CA ASP A 12 -3.20 -23.49 13.42
C ASP A 12 -4.22 -22.33 13.48
N GLU A 13 -3.87 -21.20 12.89
CA GLU A 13 -4.55 -19.94 13.04
C GLU A 13 -5.60 -19.75 11.96
N ILE A 14 -6.73 -19.24 12.39
CA ILE A 14 -7.88 -18.91 11.56
C ILE A 14 -7.86 -17.40 11.32
N SER A 15 -8.03 -16.97 10.07
CA SER A 15 -8.18 -15.55 9.71
C SER A 15 -9.45 -14.96 10.33
N PRO A 16 -9.59 -13.61 10.42
CA PRO A 16 -10.86 -12.99 10.81
C PRO A 16 -12.05 -13.41 9.93
N SER A 17 -11.80 -13.86 8.70
CA SER A 17 -12.80 -14.38 7.77
C SER A 17 -13.08 -15.89 7.93
N GLY A 18 -12.49 -16.56 8.92
CA GLY A 18 -12.73 -17.98 9.18
C GLY A 18 -11.87 -18.95 8.36
N ILE A 19 -10.85 -18.47 7.63
CA ILE A 19 -10.02 -19.30 6.75
C ILE A 19 -8.76 -19.75 7.52
N PRO A 20 -8.49 -21.07 7.65
CA PRO A 20 -7.25 -21.57 8.24
C PRO A 20 -6.01 -21.14 7.45
N SER A 21 -4.93 -20.78 8.14
CA SER A 21 -3.70 -20.31 7.50
C SER A 21 -3.04 -21.38 6.61
N SER A 22 -3.24 -22.65 6.96
CA SER A 22 -2.83 -23.81 6.17
C SER A 22 -3.49 -23.87 4.79
N GLU A 23 -4.64 -23.21 4.59
CA GLU A 23 -5.33 -23.16 3.31
C GLU A 23 -4.86 -22.00 2.42
N PHE A 24 -4.19 -20.98 2.97
CA PHE A 24 -3.73 -19.82 2.20
C PHE A 24 -2.90 -20.20 0.96
N PRO A 25 -1.91 -21.12 1.03
CA PRO A 25 -1.15 -21.49 -0.15
C PRO A 25 -2.03 -22.06 -1.26
N SER A 26 -2.97 -22.94 -0.91
CA SER A 26 -3.87 -23.56 -1.90
C SER A 26 -4.77 -22.52 -2.56
N ILE A 27 -5.38 -21.65 -1.77
CA ILE A 27 -6.28 -20.60 -2.25
C ILE A 27 -5.53 -19.62 -3.17
N ILE A 28 -4.39 -19.11 -2.71
CA ILE A 28 -3.62 -18.10 -3.46
C ILE A 28 -3.00 -18.71 -4.72
N ASN A 29 -2.42 -19.92 -4.64
CA ASN A 29 -1.86 -20.59 -5.82
C ASN A 29 -2.94 -20.89 -6.87
N LYS A 30 -4.15 -21.27 -6.44
CA LYS A 30 -5.29 -21.44 -7.35
C LYS A 30 -5.61 -20.12 -8.07
N LEU A 31 -5.67 -19.00 -7.36
CA LEU A 31 -5.92 -17.68 -7.96
C LEU A 31 -4.85 -17.31 -8.99
N PHE A 32 -3.56 -17.53 -8.68
CA PHE A 32 -2.49 -17.29 -9.66
C PHE A 32 -2.62 -18.20 -10.88
N ASN A 33 -2.78 -19.51 -10.68
CA ASN A 33 -2.90 -20.48 -11.79
C ASN A 33 -4.08 -20.17 -12.72
N GLU A 34 -5.20 -19.68 -12.18
CA GLU A 34 -6.39 -19.36 -12.97
C GLU A 34 -6.24 -18.07 -13.79
N ASN A 35 -5.42 -17.12 -13.32
CA ASN A 35 -5.37 -15.75 -13.85
C ASN A 35 -4.06 -15.40 -14.59
N VAL A 36 -2.94 -16.04 -14.26
CA VAL A 36 -1.64 -15.78 -14.91
C VAL A 36 -1.74 -16.12 -16.40
N GLY A 37 -1.36 -15.17 -17.26
CA GLY A 37 -1.47 -15.29 -18.71
C GLY A 37 -2.87 -15.03 -19.28
N LYS A 38 -3.86 -14.70 -18.42
CA LYS A 38 -5.19 -14.22 -18.83
C LYS A 38 -5.39 -12.77 -18.41
N ASN A 39 -5.65 -12.56 -17.12
CA ASN A 39 -5.98 -11.27 -16.53
C ASN A 39 -4.86 -10.74 -15.61
N LEU A 40 -3.85 -11.56 -15.34
CA LEU A 40 -2.70 -11.24 -14.52
C LEU A 40 -1.43 -11.61 -15.28
N ILE A 41 -0.44 -10.73 -15.32
CA ILE A 41 0.87 -11.04 -15.92
C ILE A 41 1.77 -11.70 -14.87
N GLY A 42 1.80 -11.12 -13.67
CA GLY A 42 2.51 -11.63 -12.50
C GLY A 42 2.21 -10.77 -11.28
N GLY A 43 2.57 -11.26 -10.11
CA GLY A 43 2.34 -10.54 -8.86
C GLY A 43 2.97 -11.24 -7.66
N SER A 44 2.94 -10.55 -6.52
CA SER A 44 3.42 -11.05 -5.24
C SER A 44 2.36 -10.85 -4.16
N VAL A 45 2.26 -11.79 -3.24
CA VAL A 45 1.36 -11.75 -2.08
C VAL A 45 2.15 -12.09 -0.83
N ILE A 46 2.03 -11.23 0.18
CA ILE A 46 2.59 -11.44 1.52
C ILE A 46 1.45 -11.35 2.54
N ILE A 47 1.40 -12.31 3.47
CA ILE A 47 0.50 -12.28 4.63
C ILE A 47 1.37 -12.27 5.88
N SER A 48 1.13 -11.28 6.74
CA SER A 48 1.81 -11.14 8.02
C SER A 48 0.81 -11.07 9.17
N LYS A 49 1.24 -11.57 10.33
CA LYS A 49 0.48 -11.50 11.57
C LYS A 49 1.44 -11.34 12.74
N ASN A 50 1.12 -10.42 13.65
CA ASN A 50 1.94 -10.11 14.82
C ASN A 50 3.42 -9.84 14.46
N GLY A 51 3.65 -9.13 13.35
CA GLY A 51 5.00 -8.82 12.84
C GLY A 51 5.71 -9.98 12.15
N ASN A 52 5.13 -11.19 12.14
CA ASN A 52 5.72 -12.36 11.49
C ASN A 52 5.09 -12.59 10.11
N LYS A 53 5.92 -12.91 9.13
CA LYS A 53 5.47 -13.34 7.80
C LYS A 53 5.03 -14.80 7.86
N ILE A 54 3.74 -15.05 7.66
CA ILE A 54 3.15 -16.39 7.73
C ILE A 54 2.96 -17.02 6.34
N PHE A 55 2.89 -16.20 5.29
CA PHE A 55 2.83 -16.67 3.91
C PHE A 55 3.44 -15.63 2.96
N GLU A 56 4.08 -16.12 1.90
CA GLU A 56 4.64 -15.31 0.82
C GLU A 56 4.69 -16.13 -0.47
N THR A 57 4.30 -15.54 -1.58
CA THR A 57 4.45 -16.13 -2.91
C THR A 57 4.60 -15.05 -3.97
N SER A 58 5.39 -15.34 -5.01
CA SER A 58 5.59 -14.51 -6.19
C SER A 58 5.46 -15.38 -7.42
N GLN A 59 4.60 -15.03 -8.36
CA GLN A 59 4.27 -15.86 -9.52
C GLN A 59 4.03 -15.04 -10.77
N GLY A 60 4.15 -15.69 -11.93
CA GLY A 60 4.04 -15.05 -13.24
C GLY A 60 5.32 -14.29 -13.63
N TYR A 61 5.16 -13.29 -14.48
CA TYR A 61 6.27 -12.58 -15.10
C TYR A 61 6.33 -11.10 -14.67
N ALA A 62 7.52 -10.64 -14.30
CA ALA A 62 7.80 -9.21 -14.12
C ALA A 62 7.89 -8.50 -15.47
N ASP A 63 8.39 -9.20 -16.49
CA ASP A 63 8.34 -8.77 -17.89
C ASP A 63 7.83 -9.91 -18.76
N TYR A 64 6.70 -9.66 -19.41
CA TYR A 64 6.01 -10.65 -20.22
C TYR A 64 6.76 -11.02 -21.52
N TYR A 65 7.53 -10.10 -22.09
CA TYR A 65 8.23 -10.32 -23.36
C TYR A 65 9.52 -11.11 -23.13
N SER A 66 10.34 -10.68 -22.18
CA SER A 66 11.57 -11.41 -21.81
C SER A 66 11.30 -12.67 -20.98
N LYS A 67 10.06 -12.86 -20.53
CA LYS A 67 9.65 -13.94 -19.60
C LYS A 67 10.43 -13.92 -18.29
N SER A 68 10.87 -12.73 -17.87
CA SER A 68 11.53 -12.55 -16.57
C SER A 68 10.52 -12.83 -15.45
N PRO A 69 10.82 -13.73 -14.50
CA PRO A 69 9.86 -14.10 -13.45
C PRO A 69 9.69 -12.98 -12.43
N VAL A 70 8.53 -12.92 -11.78
CA VAL A 70 8.38 -12.17 -10.53
C VAL A 70 9.12 -12.93 -9.42
N THR A 71 9.90 -12.21 -8.63
CA THR A 71 10.59 -12.69 -7.43
C THR A 71 10.13 -11.91 -6.20
N ASN A 72 10.52 -12.36 -5.01
CA ASN A 72 10.19 -11.67 -3.76
C ASN A 72 10.91 -10.30 -3.63
N GLU A 73 11.89 -10.04 -4.48
CA GLU A 73 12.68 -8.81 -4.56
C GLU A 73 12.25 -7.93 -5.74
N SER A 74 11.26 -8.36 -6.53
CA SER A 74 10.77 -7.57 -7.67
C SER A 74 10.16 -6.25 -7.21
N LEU A 75 10.54 -5.17 -7.88
CA LEU A 75 9.99 -3.84 -7.61
C LEU A 75 8.71 -3.65 -8.40
N PHE A 76 7.69 -3.12 -7.72
CA PHE A 76 6.42 -2.75 -8.31
C PHE A 76 6.21 -1.24 -8.17
N GLU A 77 5.54 -0.63 -9.14
CA GLU A 77 5.03 0.72 -8.97
C GLU A 77 3.84 0.69 -8.00
N TRP A 78 3.94 1.42 -6.89
CA TRP A 78 2.93 1.37 -5.82
C TRP A 78 1.66 2.17 -6.13
N GLY A 79 1.69 3.01 -7.17
CA GLY A 79 0.54 3.83 -7.58
C GLY A 79 -0.05 4.63 -6.42
N SER A 80 -1.37 4.50 -6.20
CA SER A 80 -2.06 5.23 -5.13
C SER A 80 -1.71 4.77 -3.71
N ILE A 81 -1.06 3.62 -3.51
CA ILE A 81 -0.59 3.19 -2.18
C ILE A 81 0.43 4.21 -1.63
N THR A 82 1.17 4.90 -2.51
CA THR A 82 2.08 6.00 -2.16
C THR A 82 1.43 7.08 -1.29
N LYS A 83 0.11 7.31 -1.43
CA LYS A 83 -0.61 8.29 -0.59
C LYS A 83 -0.45 8.00 0.89
N ILE A 84 -0.46 6.72 1.31
CA ILE A 84 -0.29 6.35 2.72
C ILE A 84 1.05 6.87 3.25
N LEU A 85 2.13 6.69 2.48
CA LEU A 85 3.45 7.19 2.86
C LEU A 85 3.44 8.73 2.97
N THR A 86 2.86 9.42 1.99
CA THR A 86 2.72 10.88 2.03
C THR A 86 1.92 11.35 3.24
N HIS A 87 0.82 10.67 3.59
CA HIS A 87 0.00 10.99 4.76
C HIS A 87 0.77 10.79 6.06
N ILE A 88 1.52 9.69 6.19
CA ILE A 88 2.40 9.44 7.35
C ILE A 88 3.42 10.57 7.48
N SER A 89 4.06 10.99 6.38
CA SER A 89 5.01 12.11 6.42
C SER A 89 4.36 13.41 6.86
N ILE A 90 3.14 13.71 6.42
CA ILE A 90 2.39 14.89 6.86
C ILE A 90 2.08 14.81 8.36
N MET A 91 1.61 13.66 8.85
CA MET A 91 1.32 13.46 10.29
C MET A 91 2.58 13.60 11.14
N GLN A 92 3.72 13.07 10.70
CA GLN A 92 5.01 13.24 11.39
C GLN A 92 5.44 14.72 11.45
N LEU A 93 5.18 15.50 10.39
CA LEU A 93 5.44 16.94 10.41
C LEU A 93 4.46 17.68 11.34
N GLN A 94 3.21 17.22 11.43
CA GLN A 94 2.20 17.76 12.33
C GLN A 94 2.59 17.52 13.79
N GLU A 95 3.01 16.31 14.15
CA GLU A 95 3.53 15.97 15.48
C GLU A 95 4.74 16.83 15.87
N GLN A 96 5.57 17.20 14.90
CA GLN A 96 6.70 18.11 15.09
C GLN A 96 6.31 19.60 15.16
N GLY A 97 5.03 19.93 15.03
CA GLY A 97 4.53 21.32 14.99
C GLY A 97 4.96 22.09 13.74
N LYS A 98 5.40 21.40 12.67
CA LYS A 98 5.87 22.03 11.41
C LYS A 98 4.75 22.32 10.44
N VAL A 99 3.65 21.57 10.53
CA VAL A 99 2.42 21.82 9.78
C VAL A 99 1.22 21.73 10.72
N ASP A 100 0.15 22.42 10.35
CA ASP A 100 -1.14 22.45 11.01
C ASP A 100 -2.17 22.00 9.97
N LEU A 101 -2.97 20.99 10.32
CA LEU A 101 -3.91 20.38 9.37
C LEU A 101 -5.11 21.28 9.09
N ASP A 102 -5.40 22.22 9.99
CA ASP A 102 -6.62 23.01 10.02
C ASP A 102 -6.42 24.43 9.51
N VAL A 103 -5.19 24.87 9.23
CA VAL A 103 -4.93 26.18 8.60
C VAL A 103 -5.19 26.15 7.09
N ASP A 104 -5.35 27.33 6.51
CA ASP A 104 -5.51 27.43 5.05
C ASP A 104 -4.23 26.95 4.36
N ILE A 105 -4.39 26.13 3.33
CA ILE A 105 -3.29 25.57 2.53
C ILE A 105 -2.46 26.66 1.84
N GLU A 106 -3.03 27.85 1.58
CA GLU A 106 -2.26 29.00 1.07
C GLU A 106 -1.17 29.46 2.04
N ASN A 107 -1.26 29.16 3.33
CA ASN A 107 -0.18 29.41 4.28
C ASN A 107 1.10 28.63 3.93
N TYR A 108 0.97 27.50 3.24
CA TYR A 108 2.09 26.67 2.79
C TYR A 108 2.43 26.86 1.31
N LEU A 109 1.42 27.03 0.46
CA LEU A 109 1.60 27.14 -1.00
C LEU A 109 1.86 28.57 -1.49
N GLY A 110 1.67 29.56 -0.62
CA GLY A 110 1.74 30.98 -0.93
C GLY A 110 0.37 31.59 -1.23
N LYS A 111 0.24 32.89 -0.96
CA LYS A 111 -0.99 33.65 -1.21
C LYS A 111 -1.34 33.67 -2.69
N ASN A 112 -2.63 33.58 -3.02
CA ASN A 112 -3.16 33.54 -4.39
C ASN A 112 -2.62 32.35 -5.22
N PHE A 113 -2.31 31.22 -4.57
CA PHE A 113 -1.87 30.02 -5.26
C PHE A 113 -2.95 29.53 -6.24
N PHE A 114 -4.21 29.62 -5.84
CA PHE A 114 -5.34 29.19 -6.65
C PHE A 114 -5.74 30.25 -7.68
N ARG A 115 -5.34 30.04 -8.94
CA ARG A 115 -5.62 30.99 -10.04
C ARG A 115 -7.01 30.90 -10.67
N ARG A 116 -7.73 29.80 -10.44
CA ARG A 116 -9.00 29.47 -11.12
C ARG A 116 -10.05 28.89 -10.18
N ARG A 117 -9.96 29.21 -8.88
CA ARG A 117 -10.94 28.74 -7.90
C ARG A 117 -12.19 29.62 -8.00
N ASN A 118 -13.36 29.00 -7.98
CA ASN A 118 -14.66 29.67 -8.10
C ASN A 118 -15.47 29.64 -6.78
N TYR A 119 -14.81 29.33 -5.66
CA TYR A 119 -15.41 29.29 -4.33
C TYR A 119 -14.40 29.84 -3.31
N ASP A 120 -14.90 30.50 -2.26
CA ASP A 120 -14.08 31.18 -1.25
C ASP A 120 -13.80 30.29 -0.02
N ASP A 121 -14.33 29.06 -0.01
CA ASP A 121 -14.14 28.15 1.11
C ASP A 121 -12.66 27.85 1.35
N LYS A 122 -12.29 27.88 2.63
CA LYS A 122 -10.96 27.52 3.11
C LYS A 122 -10.64 26.07 2.73
N ILE A 123 -9.55 25.86 2.02
CA ILE A 123 -9.00 24.51 1.78
C ILE A 123 -7.88 24.29 2.79
N THR A 124 -7.96 23.22 3.56
CA THR A 124 -6.95 22.86 4.56
C THR A 124 -6.16 21.63 4.13
N LEU A 125 -5.04 21.34 4.80
CA LEU A 125 -4.35 20.06 4.63
C LEU A 125 -5.28 18.88 4.97
N PHE A 126 -6.13 19.03 6.00
CA PHE A 126 -7.16 18.04 6.34
C PHE A 126 -8.11 17.76 5.17
N HIS A 127 -8.57 18.80 4.46
CA HIS A 127 -9.44 18.61 3.29
C HIS A 127 -8.74 17.84 2.17
N LEU A 128 -7.46 18.15 1.90
CA LEU A 128 -6.68 17.47 0.87
C LEU A 128 -6.43 15.99 1.22
N MET A 129 -6.07 15.70 2.46
CA MET A 129 -5.81 14.33 2.94
C MET A 129 -7.07 13.45 2.88
N ASN A 130 -8.25 14.06 3.08
CA ASN A 130 -9.51 13.33 3.08
C ASN A 130 -10.26 13.37 1.75
N HIS A 131 -9.68 13.93 0.68
CA HIS A 131 -10.31 14.05 -0.63
C HIS A 131 -11.66 14.81 -0.60
N ILE A 132 -11.79 15.83 0.25
CA ILE A 132 -13.00 16.66 0.40
C ILE A 132 -12.79 18.14 0.06
N SER A 133 -11.69 18.46 -0.62
CA SER A 133 -11.39 19.83 -1.05
C SER A 133 -12.19 20.30 -2.27
N GLY A 134 -12.97 19.41 -2.90
CA GLY A 134 -13.63 19.64 -4.19
C GLY A 134 -12.92 18.95 -5.34
#